data_AF-G8QNC5-F1
#
_entry.id   AF-G8QNC5-F1
#
_cell.length_a   1.000
_cell.length_b   1.000
_cell.length_c   1.000
_cell.angle_alpha   90.00
_cell.angle_beta   90.00
_cell.angle_gamma   90.00
#
_symmetry.space_group_name_H-M   'P 1'
#
loop_
_entity.id
_entity.type
_entity.pdbx_description
1 polymer ?
#
loop_
_entity_poly.entity_id
_entity_poly.type
_entity_poly.pdbx_seq_one_letter_code
_entity_poly.pdbx_strand_id
1 'polypeptide(L)'
;MSNFQNIDFGSKSFLVIDDFQGMRTVLRDILRSMGVNPKVIATAANGNEAISQLSQTRFDGVLCDFNLGAGKNGQQVLEEAKYRNLVGPSCAWVMITAEKTADVVMGAAEYQPDAYLLKPITESTLRLRLEKIWVKKAAFVDIDQAVMAMDFPLAIRLCDERLAVDKANAGELLRLKCHLLLVSGEHEQARLLYNALLAKRDVPWAQLGLARVHVAAGELDHAQALLETLVAENRTYLEAHDWLANVHNARGDLQKAEEVLENAARLSPLSVMRQKNLGEVSLQLGKVENAEKAFRKSVALGEHSVLKTPDAYLGLARACSAQNNSKEALQVLSTLTKQFDAEEVKVKAMATEGMVYHRAGDLESARKVALKLDEVLAQPGAPRLESAAVVEMAELMMVSGEKEKAAALLQGEVRNNPDDAILLQRIQQVFDTGAMSEEGVALVEASRKEAVQLMNQGVLLARDGKFDEAMEAMRTACERLPGNVRVLFNFAHMGITFMQRTVVSPSLVDEIRQHLETAHRLAPADKRYPQLLGKLKSLAG
;
A
#
# COMPACT_ATOMS: atom_id res chain seq x y z
N MET A 1 -20.25 -4.37 42.15
CA MET A 1 -18.85 -3.88 42.18
C MET A 1 -18.01 -4.91 41.44
N SER A 2 -17.68 -4.64 40.19
CA SER A 2 -16.91 -5.58 39.35
C SER A 2 -15.46 -5.66 39.87
N ASN A 3 -14.96 -6.87 40.08
CA ASN A 3 -13.56 -7.14 40.37
C ASN A 3 -12.68 -6.57 39.25
N PHE A 4 -12.17 -5.34 39.41
CA PHE A 4 -11.00 -4.91 38.67
C PHE A 4 -9.84 -5.76 39.20
N GLN A 5 -9.33 -6.69 38.38
CA GLN A 5 -8.01 -7.23 38.64
C GLN A 5 -7.07 -6.04 38.78
N ASN A 6 -6.43 -5.91 39.94
CA ASN A 6 -5.45 -4.84 40.18
C ASN A 6 -4.33 -5.03 39.15
N ILE A 7 -4.23 -4.11 38.18
CA ILE A 7 -3.14 -4.10 37.21
C ILE A 7 -1.85 -3.84 38.00
N ASP A 8 -0.87 -4.73 37.88
CA ASP A 8 0.46 -4.48 38.44
C ASP A 8 1.26 -3.53 37.56
N PHE A 9 1.17 -2.24 37.88
CA PHE A 9 1.93 -1.16 37.22
C PHE A 9 3.45 -1.30 37.38
N GLY A 10 3.94 -2.00 38.41
CA GLY A 10 5.37 -2.17 38.65
C GLY A 10 6.08 -3.00 37.57
N SER A 11 5.33 -3.88 36.91
CA SER A 11 5.79 -4.72 35.79
C SER A 11 5.76 -4.04 34.42
N LYS A 12 5.14 -2.84 34.32
CA LYS A 12 4.86 -2.18 33.04
C LYS A 12 5.92 -1.18 32.66
N SER A 13 6.33 -1.21 31.40
CA SER A 13 7.25 -0.26 30.78
C SER A 13 6.50 0.84 30.02
N PHE A 14 7.03 2.06 30.05
CA PHE A 14 6.39 3.22 29.45
C PHE A 14 7.33 4.07 28.60
N LEU A 15 6.79 4.63 27.51
CA LEU A 15 7.39 5.73 26.77
C LEU A 15 6.52 6.99 26.89
N VAL A 16 7.11 8.08 27.38
CA VAL A 16 6.46 9.40 27.46
C VAL A 16 7.02 10.31 26.37
N ILE A 17 6.17 10.78 25.47
CA ILE A 17 6.53 11.60 24.31
C ILE A 17 5.83 12.95 24.44
N ASP A 18 6.59 14.02 24.67
CA ASP A 18 6.06 15.39 24.75
C ASP A 18 7.24 16.34 24.47
N ASP A 19 7.05 17.45 23.76
CA ASP A 19 8.13 18.39 23.45
C ASP A 19 8.56 19.19 24.68
N PHE A 20 7.66 19.41 25.62
CA PHE A 20 7.91 20.17 26.83
C PHE A 20 8.48 19.30 27.96
N GLN A 21 9.71 19.62 28.39
CA GLN A 21 10.40 18.90 29.47
C GLN A 21 9.61 18.86 30.78
N GLY A 22 8.89 19.94 31.10
CA GLY A 22 8.05 19.99 32.29
C GLY A 22 6.92 18.95 32.25
N MET A 23 6.28 18.76 31.10
CA MET A 23 5.20 17.78 30.96
C MET A 23 5.73 16.33 31.01
N ARG A 24 6.89 16.06 30.38
CA ARG A 24 7.57 14.76 30.53
C ARG A 24 7.87 14.44 31.99
N THR A 25 8.28 15.44 32.78
CA THR A 25 8.55 15.29 34.22
C THR A 25 7.26 14.99 34.98
N VAL A 26 6.20 15.77 34.75
CA VAL A 26 4.88 15.57 35.38
C VAL A 26 4.33 14.17 35.10
N LEU A 27 4.34 13.73 33.84
CA LEU A 27 3.83 12.41 33.47
C LEU A 27 4.65 11.27 34.08
N ARG A 28 5.99 11.41 34.13
CA ARG A 28 6.86 10.44 34.79
C ARG A 28 6.60 10.38 36.29
N ASP A 29 6.36 11.51 36.94
CA ASP A 29 6.07 11.57 38.38
C ASP A 29 4.70 10.94 38.69
N ILE A 30 3.70 11.16 37.84
CA ILE A 30 2.40 10.47 37.91
C ILE A 30 2.57 8.96 37.74
N LEU A 31 3.31 8.50 36.73
CA LEU A 31 3.56 7.06 36.54
C LEU A 31 4.29 6.45 37.74
N ARG A 32 5.24 7.17 38.33
CA ARG A 32 5.95 6.76 39.54
C ARG A 32 5.01 6.68 40.76
N SER A 33 4.13 7.66 40.96
CA SER A 33 3.13 7.58 42.06
C SER A 33 2.16 6.42 41.87
N MET A 34 1.94 6.02 40.61
CA MET A 34 1.16 4.82 40.28
C MET A 34 1.88 3.49 40.54
N GLY A 35 3.17 3.52 40.87
CA GLY A 35 3.98 2.33 41.19
C GLY A 35 4.85 1.80 40.06
N VAL A 36 4.90 2.49 38.91
CA VAL A 36 5.77 2.10 37.79
C VAL A 36 7.25 2.25 38.18
N ASN A 37 8.07 1.25 37.85
CA ASN A 37 9.50 1.30 38.11
C ASN A 37 10.17 2.42 37.27
N PRO A 38 10.82 3.42 37.89
CA PRO A 38 11.41 4.55 37.17
C PRO A 38 12.46 4.17 36.11
N LYS A 39 13.10 3.00 36.24
CA LYS A 39 14.10 2.51 35.29
C LYS A 39 13.51 2.09 33.93
N VAL A 40 12.21 1.84 33.88
CA VAL A 40 11.50 1.42 32.64
C VAL A 40 10.53 2.49 32.15
N ILE A 41 10.70 3.74 32.61
CA ILE A 41 10.00 4.91 32.06
C ILE A 41 11.00 5.67 31.19
N ALA A 42 10.89 5.47 29.87
CA ALA A 42 11.65 6.21 28.89
C ALA A 42 10.90 7.50 28.50
N THR A 43 11.65 8.48 27.99
CA THR A 43 11.09 9.76 27.56
C THR A 43 11.66 10.16 26.22
N ALA A 44 10.86 10.76 25.35
CA ALA A 44 11.29 11.33 24.07
C ALA A 44 10.80 12.78 23.93
N ALA A 45 11.68 13.67 23.46
CA ALA A 45 11.38 15.09 23.30
C ALA A 45 10.77 15.44 21.93
N ASN A 46 10.76 14.51 20.98
CA ASN A 46 10.18 14.70 19.65
C ASN A 46 9.84 13.35 19.02
N GLY A 47 9.11 13.38 17.90
CA GLY A 47 8.65 12.15 17.26
C GLY A 47 9.77 11.29 16.66
N ASN A 48 10.90 11.86 16.22
CA ASN A 48 12.02 11.06 15.69
C ASN A 48 12.71 10.26 16.81
N GLU A 49 12.93 10.89 17.96
CA GLU A 49 13.45 10.21 19.14
C GLU A 49 12.48 9.10 19.61
N ALA A 50 11.17 9.37 19.60
CA ALA A 50 10.16 8.39 19.95
C ALA A 50 10.22 7.14 19.06
N ILE A 51 10.27 7.32 17.73
CA ILE A 51 10.39 6.20 16.78
C ILE A 51 11.71 5.43 16.98
N SER A 52 12.81 6.13 17.25
CA SER A 52 14.10 5.49 17.56
C SER A 52 14.03 4.62 18.81
N GLN A 53 13.31 5.07 19.85
CA GLN A 53 13.12 4.26 21.06
C GLN A 53 12.16 3.09 20.81
N LEU A 54 11.06 3.30 20.08
CA LEU A 54 10.09 2.25 19.73
C LEU A 54 10.68 1.15 18.82
N SER A 55 11.73 1.46 18.04
CA SER A 55 12.44 0.47 17.24
C SER A 55 13.42 -0.39 18.04
N GLN A 56 13.91 0.13 19.17
CA GLN A 56 14.87 -0.56 20.05
C GLN A 56 14.19 -1.32 21.19
N THR A 57 13.10 -0.75 21.72
CA THR A 57 12.42 -1.26 22.92
C THR A 57 10.91 -1.27 22.69
N ARG A 58 10.27 -2.39 23.06
CA ARG A 58 8.80 -2.47 23.14
C ARG A 58 8.35 -1.95 24.50
N PHE A 59 7.30 -1.14 24.50
CA PHE A 59 6.70 -0.58 25.71
C PHE A 59 5.30 -1.14 25.92
N ASP A 60 4.90 -1.36 27.17
CA ASP A 60 3.53 -1.74 27.52
C ASP A 60 2.55 -0.58 27.35
N GLY A 61 3.02 0.65 27.54
CA GLY A 61 2.24 1.87 27.42
C GLY A 61 3.00 3.02 26.78
N VAL A 62 2.32 3.79 25.93
CA VAL A 62 2.84 5.00 25.31
C VAL A 62 1.91 6.17 25.61
N LEU A 63 2.45 7.22 26.21
CA LEU A 63 1.77 8.49 26.44
C LEU A 63 2.35 9.50 25.45
N CYS A 64 1.56 9.93 24.47
CA CYS A 64 2.06 10.73 23.36
C CYS A 64 1.30 12.04 23.25
N ASP A 65 1.99 13.17 23.40
CA ASP A 65 1.42 14.47 23.10
C ASP A 65 1.16 14.61 21.60
N PHE A 66 0.03 15.21 21.26
CA PHE A 66 -0.36 15.41 19.88
C PHE A 66 0.57 16.42 19.20
N ASN A 67 0.91 17.51 19.89
CA ASN A 67 1.81 18.53 19.37
C ASN A 67 3.23 18.29 19.88
N LEU A 68 4.17 18.00 18.98
CA LEU A 68 5.56 17.71 19.33
C LEU A 68 6.54 18.76 18.79
N GLY A 69 6.03 19.96 18.49
CA GLY A 69 6.81 21.05 17.94
C GLY A 69 7.29 20.76 16.51
N ALA A 70 8.59 20.98 16.26
CA ALA A 70 9.17 20.78 14.94
C ALA A 70 9.34 19.29 14.59
N GLY A 71 8.91 18.89 13.41
CA GLY A 71 9.00 17.51 12.92
C GLY A 71 7.67 16.76 13.02
N LYS A 72 7.76 15.46 13.35
CA LYS A 72 6.58 14.58 13.47
C LYS A 72 5.67 15.00 14.61
N ASN A 73 4.38 15.13 14.34
CA ASN A 73 3.36 15.25 15.38
C ASN A 73 3.00 13.88 15.99
N GLY A 74 2.28 13.85 17.11
CA GLY A 74 1.95 12.60 17.80
C GLY A 74 1.14 11.61 16.97
N GLN A 75 0.29 12.10 16.06
CA GLN A 75 -0.45 11.24 15.12
C GLN A 75 0.50 10.55 14.13
N GLN A 76 1.45 11.26 13.54
CA GLN A 76 2.43 10.71 12.62
C GLN A 76 3.34 9.69 13.34
N VAL A 77 3.63 9.90 14.63
CA VAL A 77 4.36 8.90 15.44
C VAL A 77 3.55 7.62 15.60
N LEU A 78 2.25 7.71 15.93
CA LEU A 78 1.37 6.54 16.02
C LEU A 78 1.23 5.82 14.67
N GLU A 79 1.04 6.58 13.60
CA GLU A 79 0.95 6.07 12.23
C GLU A 79 2.22 5.28 11.86
N GLU A 80 3.40 5.86 12.07
CA GLU A 80 4.66 5.21 11.76
C GLU A 80 4.94 4.01 12.68
N ALA A 81 4.58 4.11 13.96
CA ALA A 81 4.71 3.00 14.90
C ALA A 81 3.84 1.81 14.48
N LYS A 82 2.60 2.04 14.01
CA LYS A 82 1.74 0.97 13.49
C LYS A 82 2.23 0.44 12.15
N TYR A 83 2.60 1.32 11.22
CA TYR A 83 3.09 0.96 9.89
C TYR A 83 4.33 0.06 9.96
N ARG A 84 5.28 0.39 10.84
CA ARG A 84 6.51 -0.37 11.06
C ARG A 84 6.33 -1.53 12.05
N ASN A 85 5.11 -1.83 12.46
CA ASN A 85 4.77 -2.85 13.45
C ASN A 85 5.60 -2.72 14.76
N LEU A 86 5.83 -1.49 15.21
CA LEU A 86 6.59 -1.17 16.42
C LEU A 86 5.75 -1.26 17.70
N VAL A 87 4.44 -1.34 17.57
CA VAL A 87 3.48 -1.48 18.67
C VAL A 87 2.47 -2.56 18.33
N GLY A 88 2.22 -3.47 19.28
CA GLY A 88 1.26 -4.56 19.15
C GLY A 88 -0.12 -4.23 19.75
N PRO A 89 -1.17 -5.01 19.43
CA PRO A 89 -2.50 -4.91 20.03
C PRO A 89 -2.55 -4.84 21.57
N SER A 90 -1.55 -5.37 22.29
CA SER A 90 -1.45 -5.36 23.76
C SER A 90 -0.86 -4.07 24.34
N CYS A 91 -0.21 -3.24 23.51
CA CYS A 91 0.34 -1.95 23.92
C CYS A 91 -0.78 -0.92 24.13
N ALA A 92 -0.77 -0.20 25.25
CA ALA A 92 -1.71 0.88 25.53
C ALA A 92 -1.19 2.21 24.96
N TRP A 93 -1.82 2.73 23.90
CA TRP A 93 -1.48 4.02 23.31
C TRP A 93 -2.49 5.10 23.70
N VAL A 94 -2.05 6.08 24.49
CA VAL A 94 -2.87 7.20 24.93
C VAL A 94 -2.35 8.49 24.28
N MET A 95 -3.20 9.11 23.47
CA MET A 95 -2.93 10.43 22.92
C MET A 95 -3.30 11.50 23.94
N ILE A 96 -2.39 12.44 24.17
CA ILE A 96 -2.59 13.58 25.05
C ILE A 96 -2.76 14.81 24.15
N THR A 97 -3.76 15.65 24.41
CA THR A 97 -4.00 16.84 23.58
C THR A 97 -4.57 17.99 24.39
N ALA A 98 -4.31 19.22 23.95
CA ALA A 98 -4.98 20.44 24.42
C ALA A 98 -6.21 20.79 23.57
N GLU A 99 -6.31 20.25 22.36
CA GLU A 99 -7.32 20.61 21.35
C GLU A 99 -8.61 19.79 21.49
N LYS A 100 -9.76 20.47 21.42
CA LYS A 100 -11.10 19.86 21.43
C LYS A 100 -11.72 19.76 20.03
N THR A 101 -11.03 20.22 19.00
CA THR A 101 -11.59 20.36 17.65
C THR A 101 -11.82 19.00 17.00
N ALA A 102 -12.99 18.85 16.38
CA ALA A 102 -13.41 17.60 15.76
C ALA A 102 -12.44 17.12 14.67
N ASP A 103 -11.79 18.03 13.95
CA ASP A 103 -10.86 17.69 12.85
C ASP A 103 -9.60 16.97 13.34
N VAL A 104 -9.03 17.43 14.46
CA VAL A 104 -7.87 16.78 15.11
C VAL A 104 -8.29 15.42 15.68
N VAL A 105 -9.49 15.34 16.26
CA VAL A 105 -10.03 14.10 16.83
C VAL A 105 -10.40 13.11 15.72
N MET A 106 -10.97 13.54 14.59
CA MET A 106 -11.39 12.69 13.47
C MET A 106 -10.19 12.23 12.62
N GLY A 107 -9.27 13.14 12.29
CA GLY A 107 -8.03 12.78 11.59
C GLY A 107 -7.19 11.78 12.39
N ALA A 108 -7.16 11.93 13.73
CA ALA A 108 -6.49 10.98 14.61
C ALA A 108 -7.32 9.72 14.90
N ALA A 109 -8.66 9.77 14.81
CA ALA A 109 -9.53 8.61 14.98
C ALA A 109 -9.39 7.59 13.85
N GLU A 110 -8.95 8.00 12.65
CA GLU A 110 -8.60 7.07 11.56
C GLU A 110 -7.50 6.08 12.01
N TYR A 111 -6.51 6.56 12.75
CA TYR A 111 -5.39 5.76 13.25
C TYR A 111 -5.62 5.18 14.66
N GLN A 112 -6.81 5.36 15.24
CA GLN A 112 -7.32 4.69 16.45
C GLN A 112 -6.28 4.51 17.58
N PRO A 113 -5.89 5.56 18.32
CA PRO A 113 -5.29 5.37 19.64
C PRO A 113 -6.31 4.72 20.58
N ASP A 114 -5.85 4.12 21.67
CA ASP A 114 -6.75 3.45 22.64
C ASP A 114 -7.56 4.44 23.47
N ALA A 115 -7.01 5.64 23.71
CA ALA A 115 -7.71 6.72 24.38
C ALA A 115 -7.12 8.10 24.04
N TYR A 116 -7.95 9.12 24.21
CA TYR A 116 -7.52 10.52 24.29
C TYR A 116 -7.65 11.03 25.72
N LEU A 117 -6.66 11.80 26.15
CA LEU A 117 -6.67 12.56 27.40
C LEU A 117 -6.50 14.05 27.12
N LEU A 118 -7.42 14.85 27.64
CA LEU A 118 -7.33 16.31 27.59
C LEU A 118 -6.46 16.82 28.73
N LYS A 119 -5.54 17.75 28.43
CA LYS A 119 -4.79 18.50 29.46
C LYS A 119 -5.78 19.40 30.25
N PRO A 120 -5.68 19.53 31.59
CA PRO A 120 -4.67 18.98 32.49
C PRO A 120 -4.93 17.52 32.89
N ILE A 121 -3.84 16.76 33.10
CA ILE A 121 -3.88 15.32 33.39
C ILE A 121 -3.65 15.11 34.89
N THR A 122 -4.42 14.23 35.50
CA THR A 122 -4.27 13.83 36.90
C THR A 122 -3.94 12.34 37.01
N GLU A 123 -3.36 11.91 38.13
CA GLU A 123 -3.12 10.48 38.39
C GLU A 123 -4.41 9.67 38.26
N SER A 124 -5.50 10.13 38.88
CA SER A 124 -6.78 9.42 38.87
C SER A 124 -7.34 9.23 37.46
N THR A 125 -7.22 10.25 36.60
CA THR A 125 -7.72 10.19 35.23
C THR A 125 -6.86 9.29 34.35
N LEU A 126 -5.53 9.37 34.46
CA LEU A 126 -4.62 8.50 33.72
C LEU A 126 -4.75 7.03 34.14
N ARG A 127 -4.75 6.76 35.45
CA ARG A 127 -4.91 5.41 36.02
C ARG A 127 -6.17 4.73 35.52
N LEU A 128 -7.31 5.40 35.65
CA LEU A 128 -8.60 4.84 35.22
C LEU A 128 -8.61 4.49 33.72
N ARG A 129 -7.97 5.32 32.87
CA ARG A 129 -7.87 5.03 31.44
C ARG A 129 -7.01 3.81 31.17
N LEU A 130 -5.80 3.75 31.74
CA LEU A 130 -4.86 2.65 31.53
C LEU A 130 -5.43 1.31 32.02
N GLU A 131 -6.04 1.29 33.21
CA GLU A 131 -6.70 0.09 33.74
C GLU A 131 -7.79 -0.42 32.80
N LYS A 132 -8.65 0.47 32.30
CA LYS A 132 -9.70 0.10 31.35
C LYS A 132 -9.15 -0.43 30.03
N ILE A 133 -8.04 0.14 29.55
CA ILE A 133 -7.38 -0.31 28.32
C ILE A 133 -6.79 -1.70 28.53
N TRP A 134 -6.01 -1.92 29.59
CA TRP A 134 -5.31 -3.19 29.79
C TRP A 134 -6.22 -4.34 30.21
N VAL A 135 -7.32 -4.07 30.91
CA VAL A 135 -8.36 -5.10 31.14
C VAL A 135 -8.87 -5.66 29.81
N LYS A 136 -9.03 -4.82 28.78
CA LYS A 136 -9.40 -5.27 27.44
C LYS A 136 -8.23 -5.96 26.72
N LYS A 137 -7.03 -5.36 26.80
CA LYS A 137 -5.85 -5.82 26.07
C LYS A 137 -5.22 -7.11 26.61
N ALA A 138 -5.52 -7.50 27.85
CA ALA A 138 -5.03 -8.75 28.44
C ALA A 138 -5.38 -9.99 27.60
N ALA A 139 -6.50 -9.95 26.86
CA ALA A 139 -6.93 -11.03 25.98
C ALA A 139 -6.00 -11.25 24.75
N PHE A 140 -5.14 -10.28 24.43
CA PHE A 140 -4.35 -10.26 23.20
C PHE A 140 -2.86 -10.54 23.40
N VAL A 141 -2.37 -10.65 24.63
CA VAL A 141 -0.93 -10.77 24.93
C VAL A 141 -0.28 -11.96 24.23
N ASP A 142 -0.88 -13.15 24.33
CA ASP A 142 -0.32 -14.36 23.69
C ASP A 142 -0.42 -14.30 22.17
N ILE A 143 -1.49 -13.68 21.64
CA ILE A 143 -1.69 -13.49 20.21
C ILE A 143 -0.62 -12.56 19.65
N ASP A 144 -0.33 -11.47 20.36
CA ASP A 144 0.72 -10.52 20.02
C ASP A 144 2.09 -11.18 19.95
N GLN A 145 2.42 -12.05 20.91
CA GLN A 145 3.68 -12.78 20.89
C GLN A 145 3.80 -13.68 19.64
N ALA A 146 2.72 -14.36 19.26
CA ALA A 146 2.68 -15.15 18.03
C ALA A 146 2.81 -14.29 16.77
N VAL A 147 2.14 -13.14 16.71
CA VAL A 147 2.28 -12.16 15.60
C VAL A 147 3.71 -11.62 15.52
N MET A 148 4.35 -11.35 16.67
CA MET A 148 5.75 -10.91 16.72
C MET A 148 6.71 -11.99 16.20
N ALA A 149 6.42 -13.26 16.47
CA ALA A 149 7.15 -14.39 15.90
C ALA A 149 6.83 -14.65 14.42
N MET A 150 5.94 -13.84 13.80
CA MET A 150 5.38 -14.06 12.47
C MET A 150 4.68 -15.42 12.30
N ASP A 151 4.26 -16.04 13.41
CA ASP A 151 3.52 -17.29 13.44
C ASP A 151 2.02 -16.99 13.36
N PHE A 152 1.58 -16.58 12.16
CA PHE A 152 0.17 -16.28 11.87
C PHE A 152 -0.76 -17.48 12.12
N PRO A 153 -0.41 -18.74 11.79
CA PRO A 153 -1.23 -19.89 12.13
C PRO A 153 -1.45 -20.05 13.63
N LEU A 154 -0.41 -19.89 14.46
CA LEU A 154 -0.56 -19.91 15.92
C LEU A 154 -1.42 -18.75 16.40
N ALA A 155 -1.17 -17.53 15.91
CA ALA A 155 -1.95 -16.35 16.28
C ALA A 155 -3.45 -16.52 15.98
N ILE A 156 -3.79 -17.08 14.81
CA ILE A 156 -5.18 -17.37 14.41
C ILE A 156 -5.81 -18.44 15.33
N ARG A 157 -5.08 -19.49 15.69
CA ARG A 157 -5.58 -20.49 16.66
C ARG A 157 -5.81 -19.89 18.05
N LEU A 158 -4.89 -19.05 18.53
CA LEU A 158 -5.02 -18.35 19.80
C LEU A 158 -6.24 -17.43 19.81
N CYS A 159 -6.57 -16.77 18.68
CA CYS A 159 -7.83 -16.04 18.55
C CYS A 159 -9.05 -16.96 18.77
N ASP A 160 -9.06 -18.16 18.18
CA ASP A 160 -10.18 -19.11 18.32
C ASP A 160 -10.32 -19.64 19.76
N GLU A 161 -9.20 -19.99 20.40
CA GLU A 161 -9.17 -20.41 21.80
C GLU A 161 -9.69 -19.31 22.73
N ARG A 162 -9.26 -18.06 22.52
CA ARG A 162 -9.74 -16.91 23.30
C ARG A 162 -11.21 -16.62 23.02
N LEU A 163 -11.68 -16.71 21.78
CA LEU A 163 -13.09 -16.52 21.42
C LEU A 163 -14.02 -17.54 22.10
N ALA A 164 -13.53 -18.73 22.43
CA ALA A 164 -14.32 -19.73 23.15
C ALA A 164 -14.71 -19.26 24.56
N VAL A 165 -13.80 -18.55 25.25
CA VAL A 165 -13.95 -18.17 26.67
C VAL A 165 -14.25 -16.68 26.89
N ASP A 166 -13.69 -15.79 26.09
CA ASP A 166 -13.80 -14.33 26.24
C ASP A 166 -14.87 -13.74 25.32
N LYS A 167 -16.12 -13.80 25.78
CA LYS A 167 -17.26 -13.20 25.05
C LYS A 167 -17.26 -11.68 25.11
N ALA A 168 -16.57 -11.07 26.08
CA ALA A 168 -16.55 -9.61 26.24
C ALA A 168 -15.71 -8.93 25.15
N ASN A 169 -14.60 -9.55 24.74
CA ASN A 169 -13.72 -9.04 23.69
C ASN A 169 -13.94 -9.71 22.31
N ALA A 170 -15.01 -10.48 22.15
CA ALA A 170 -15.25 -11.28 20.94
C ALA A 170 -15.20 -10.45 19.64
N GLY A 171 -15.73 -9.23 19.63
CA GLY A 171 -15.70 -8.37 18.45
C GLY A 171 -14.28 -7.99 18.00
N GLU A 172 -13.41 -7.63 18.94
CA GLU A 172 -12.03 -7.25 18.65
C GLU A 172 -11.17 -8.48 18.29
N LEU A 173 -11.40 -9.62 18.95
CA LEU A 173 -10.75 -10.90 18.60
C LEU A 173 -11.11 -11.35 17.19
N LEU A 174 -12.38 -11.22 16.79
CA LEU A 174 -12.84 -11.50 15.44
C LEU A 174 -12.22 -10.54 14.42
N ARG A 175 -12.14 -9.24 14.75
CA ARG A 175 -11.50 -8.23 13.90
C ARG A 175 -10.01 -8.55 13.69
N LEU A 176 -9.30 -8.89 14.76
CA LEU A 176 -7.90 -9.31 14.68
C LEU A 176 -7.74 -10.59 13.86
N LYS A 177 -8.56 -11.62 14.10
CA LYS A 177 -8.54 -12.86 13.29
C LYS A 177 -8.74 -12.58 11.80
N CYS A 178 -9.71 -11.74 11.44
CA CYS A 178 -9.91 -11.36 10.04
C CYS A 178 -8.68 -10.63 9.46
N HIS A 179 -8.11 -9.70 10.23
CA HIS A 179 -6.89 -9.00 9.81
C HIS A 179 -5.71 -9.96 9.57
N LEU A 180 -5.50 -10.92 10.48
CA LEU A 180 -4.45 -11.93 10.35
C LEU A 180 -4.66 -12.80 9.10
N LEU A 181 -5.89 -13.23 8.82
CA LEU A 181 -6.23 -13.98 7.61
C LEU A 181 -5.94 -13.18 6.33
N LEU A 182 -6.22 -11.87 6.33
CA LEU A 182 -5.90 -11.01 5.19
C LEU A 182 -4.39 -10.86 5.00
N VAL A 183 -3.65 -10.57 6.07
CA VAL A 183 -2.18 -10.38 6.01
C VAL A 183 -1.45 -11.69 5.68
N SER A 184 -2.00 -12.84 6.10
CA SER A 184 -1.45 -14.15 5.74
C SER A 184 -1.87 -14.64 4.34
N GLY A 185 -2.64 -13.85 3.59
CA GLY A 185 -3.11 -14.19 2.23
C GLY A 185 -4.26 -15.21 2.18
N GLU A 186 -4.86 -15.56 3.31
CA GLU A 186 -5.96 -16.52 3.46
C GLU A 186 -7.32 -15.87 3.13
N HIS A 187 -7.43 -15.27 1.93
CA HIS A 187 -8.57 -14.43 1.53
C HIS A 187 -9.91 -15.17 1.54
N GLU A 188 -9.94 -16.45 1.16
CA GLU A 188 -11.18 -17.24 1.17
C GLU A 188 -11.65 -17.54 2.60
N GLN A 189 -10.72 -17.83 3.52
CA GLN A 189 -11.06 -18.00 4.93
C GLN A 189 -11.57 -16.68 5.54
N ALA A 190 -10.94 -15.56 5.19
CA ALA A 190 -11.41 -14.23 5.57
C ALA A 190 -12.83 -13.97 5.04
N ARG A 191 -13.10 -14.27 3.76
CA ARG A 191 -14.42 -14.14 3.12
C ARG A 191 -15.50 -14.92 3.89
N LEU A 192 -15.24 -16.18 4.20
CA LEU A 192 -16.16 -17.03 4.94
C LEU A 192 -16.45 -16.47 6.34
N LEU A 193 -15.40 -16.00 7.03
CA LEU A 193 -15.53 -15.41 8.36
C LEU A 193 -16.35 -14.11 8.32
N TYR A 194 -16.07 -13.21 7.37
CA TYR A 194 -16.86 -11.98 7.20
C TYR A 194 -18.33 -12.28 6.89
N ASN A 195 -18.62 -13.20 5.97
CA ASN A 195 -20.00 -13.60 5.66
C ASN A 195 -20.71 -14.17 6.89
N ALA A 196 -20.05 -15.04 7.66
CA ALA A 196 -20.62 -15.60 8.88
C ALA A 196 -20.90 -14.55 9.96
N LEU A 197 -20.11 -13.47 10.01
CA LEU A 197 -20.32 -12.33 10.91
C LEU A 197 -21.51 -11.49 10.46
N LEU A 198 -21.54 -11.11 9.19
CA LEU A 198 -22.56 -10.26 8.60
C LEU A 198 -23.94 -10.96 8.55
N ALA A 199 -23.98 -12.29 8.45
CA ALA A 199 -25.22 -13.05 8.59
C ALA A 199 -25.86 -12.94 9.98
N LYS A 200 -25.09 -12.57 11.02
CA LYS A 200 -25.59 -12.42 12.40
C LYS A 200 -25.86 -10.97 12.76
N ARG A 201 -25.02 -10.05 12.28
CA ARG A 201 -25.08 -8.64 12.64
C ARG A 201 -24.37 -7.81 11.58
N ASP A 202 -24.99 -6.71 11.20
CA ASP A 202 -24.34 -5.68 10.40
C ASP A 202 -23.30 -4.93 11.23
N VAL A 203 -22.04 -5.06 10.84
CA VAL A 203 -20.89 -4.44 11.52
C VAL A 203 -20.03 -3.73 10.47
N PRO A 204 -19.87 -2.38 10.55
CA PRO A 204 -19.20 -1.57 9.53
C PRO A 204 -17.78 -2.06 9.15
N TRP A 205 -16.96 -2.44 10.13
CA TRP A 205 -15.60 -2.91 9.85
C TRP A 205 -15.60 -4.27 9.14
N ALA A 206 -16.61 -5.12 9.38
CA ALA A 206 -16.73 -6.42 8.72
C ALA A 206 -17.24 -6.26 7.29
N GLN A 207 -18.18 -5.34 7.07
CA GLN A 207 -18.60 -4.91 5.73
C GLN A 207 -17.37 -4.43 4.94
N LEU A 208 -16.62 -3.44 5.46
CA LEU A 208 -15.42 -2.95 4.78
C LEU A 208 -14.40 -4.06 4.49
N GLY A 209 -14.15 -4.94 5.46
CA GLY A 209 -13.27 -6.08 5.29
C GLY A 209 -13.70 -7.00 4.14
N LEU A 210 -15.00 -7.29 4.02
CA LEU A 210 -15.55 -8.07 2.90
C LEU A 210 -15.42 -7.34 1.56
N ALA A 211 -15.68 -6.03 1.50
CA ALA A 211 -15.44 -5.24 0.30
C ALA A 211 -13.98 -5.32 -0.15
N ARG A 212 -13.02 -5.23 0.78
CA ARG A 212 -11.59 -5.37 0.47
C ARG A 212 -11.26 -6.74 -0.13
N VAL A 213 -11.87 -7.80 0.37
CA VAL A 213 -11.74 -9.15 -0.21
C VAL A 213 -12.30 -9.20 -1.63
N HIS A 214 -13.46 -8.58 -1.88
CA HIS A 214 -14.02 -8.49 -3.24
C HIS A 214 -13.12 -7.69 -4.19
N VAL A 215 -12.56 -6.55 -3.75
CA VAL A 215 -11.59 -5.77 -4.55
C VAL A 215 -10.36 -6.62 -4.87
N ALA A 216 -9.79 -7.31 -3.89
CA ALA A 216 -8.65 -8.20 -4.11
C ALA A 216 -8.99 -9.36 -5.07
N ALA A 217 -10.24 -9.80 -5.11
CA ALA A 217 -10.72 -10.82 -6.05
C ALA A 217 -11.09 -10.27 -7.45
N GLY A 218 -11.01 -8.95 -7.67
CA GLY A 218 -11.47 -8.29 -8.90
C GLY A 218 -13.00 -8.22 -9.04
N GLU A 219 -13.74 -8.56 -7.98
CA GLU A 219 -15.21 -8.55 -7.94
C GLU A 219 -15.74 -7.12 -7.66
N LEU A 220 -15.40 -6.16 -8.52
CA LEU A 220 -15.63 -4.73 -8.29
C LEU A 220 -17.11 -4.35 -8.11
N ASP A 221 -18.04 -5.03 -8.79
CA ASP A 221 -19.48 -4.79 -8.61
C ASP A 221 -19.96 -5.12 -7.19
N HIS A 222 -19.50 -6.25 -6.63
CA HIS A 222 -19.84 -6.66 -5.27
C HIS A 222 -19.22 -5.71 -4.24
N ALA A 223 -17.96 -5.31 -4.46
CA ALA A 223 -17.28 -4.34 -3.60
C ALA A 223 -18.02 -3.00 -3.59
N GLN A 224 -18.42 -2.49 -4.76
CA GLN A 224 -19.13 -1.22 -4.89
C GLN A 224 -20.46 -1.24 -4.13
N ALA A 225 -21.32 -2.23 -4.38
CA ALA A 225 -22.64 -2.29 -3.74
C ALA A 225 -22.54 -2.29 -2.21
N LEU A 226 -21.57 -3.03 -1.68
CA LEU A 226 -21.32 -3.10 -0.25
C LEU A 226 -20.79 -1.77 0.31
N LEU A 227 -19.85 -1.12 -0.40
CA LEU A 227 -19.26 0.16 0.03
C LEU A 227 -20.26 1.32 -0.06
N GLU A 228 -21.09 1.37 -1.10
CA GLU A 228 -22.17 2.36 -1.23
C GLU A 228 -23.15 2.27 -0.06
N THR A 229 -23.55 1.05 0.31
CA THR A 229 -24.42 0.80 1.48
C THR A 229 -23.75 1.26 2.77
N LEU A 230 -22.49 0.86 2.98
CA LEU A 230 -21.71 1.21 4.16
C LEU A 230 -21.53 2.73 4.32
N VAL A 231 -21.22 3.43 3.23
CA VAL A 231 -21.07 4.90 3.21
C VAL A 231 -22.41 5.60 3.47
N ALA A 232 -23.51 5.10 2.89
CA ALA A 232 -24.85 5.66 3.09
C ALA A 232 -25.30 5.57 4.56
N GLU A 233 -25.05 4.43 5.21
CA GLU A 233 -25.41 4.16 6.60
C GLU A 233 -24.44 4.82 7.60
N ASN A 234 -23.15 4.92 7.25
CA ASN A 234 -22.08 5.37 8.13
C ASN A 234 -21.25 6.49 7.47
N ARG A 235 -21.86 7.68 7.34
CA ARG A 235 -21.26 8.84 6.64
C ARG A 235 -19.87 9.26 7.13
N THR A 236 -19.52 8.98 8.38
CA THR A 236 -18.21 9.33 8.96
C THR A 236 -17.21 8.17 8.92
N TYR A 237 -17.54 7.06 8.25
CA TYR A 237 -16.65 5.92 8.09
C TYR A 237 -15.76 6.13 6.84
N LEU A 238 -14.70 6.91 7.05
CA LEU A 238 -13.90 7.50 5.96
C LEU A 238 -13.10 6.47 5.17
N GLU A 239 -12.62 5.42 5.83
CA GLU A 239 -11.92 4.32 5.15
C GLU A 239 -12.82 3.70 4.06
N ALA A 240 -14.13 3.59 4.28
CA ALA A 240 -15.05 3.11 3.24
C ALA A 240 -15.21 4.08 2.07
N HIS A 241 -15.11 5.38 2.30
CA HIS A 241 -15.11 6.36 1.20
C HIS A 241 -13.85 6.21 0.35
N ASP A 242 -12.69 6.04 1.00
CA ASP A 242 -11.41 5.84 0.31
C ASP A 242 -11.45 4.58 -0.57
N TRP A 243 -11.98 3.48 -0.05
CA TRP A 243 -12.17 2.25 -0.83
C TRP A 243 -13.22 2.40 -1.94
N LEU A 244 -14.33 3.10 -1.70
CA LEU A 244 -15.35 3.33 -2.72
C LEU A 244 -14.80 4.15 -3.89
N ALA A 245 -14.03 5.20 -3.59
CA ALA A 245 -13.35 5.99 -4.61
C ALA A 245 -12.34 5.16 -5.42
N ASN A 246 -11.57 4.29 -4.76
CA ASN A 246 -10.67 3.38 -5.46
C ASN A 246 -11.41 2.41 -6.40
N VAL A 247 -12.58 1.90 -5.97
CA VAL A 247 -13.43 1.05 -6.81
C VAL A 247 -13.98 1.82 -8.01
N HIS A 248 -14.49 3.04 -7.82
CA HIS A 248 -14.92 3.88 -8.94
C HIS A 248 -13.77 4.19 -9.91
N ASN A 249 -12.59 4.52 -9.39
CA ASN A 249 -11.41 4.76 -10.20
C ASN A 249 -11.02 3.51 -11.02
N ALA A 250 -11.01 2.33 -10.40
CA ALA A 250 -10.72 1.06 -11.09
C ALA A 250 -11.75 0.69 -12.17
N ARG A 251 -12.99 1.18 -12.05
CA ARG A 251 -14.05 1.04 -13.07
C ARG A 251 -14.00 2.11 -14.17
N GLY A 252 -13.17 3.14 -14.02
CA GLY A 252 -13.17 4.31 -14.90
C GLY A 252 -14.27 5.34 -14.60
N ASP A 253 -15.01 5.18 -13.50
CA ASP A 253 -16.05 6.11 -13.05
C ASP A 253 -15.43 7.34 -12.35
N LEU A 254 -14.56 8.07 -13.05
CA LEU A 254 -13.71 9.11 -12.46
C LEU A 254 -14.49 10.23 -11.77
N GLN A 255 -15.63 10.65 -12.34
CA GLN A 255 -16.46 11.69 -11.72
C GLN A 255 -17.01 11.24 -10.36
N LYS A 256 -17.47 9.98 -10.24
CA LYS A 256 -17.95 9.44 -8.96
C LYS A 256 -16.82 9.30 -7.95
N ALA A 257 -15.64 8.86 -8.41
CA ALA A 257 -14.46 8.78 -7.56
C ALA A 257 -14.10 10.16 -6.97
N GLU A 258 -14.13 11.22 -7.79
CA GLU A 258 -13.86 12.58 -7.33
C GLU A 258 -14.90 13.05 -6.31
N GLU A 259 -16.20 12.88 -6.59
CA GLU A 259 -17.28 13.26 -5.67
C GLU A 259 -17.12 12.59 -4.29
N VAL A 260 -16.82 11.29 -4.26
CA VAL A 260 -16.59 10.54 -3.01
C VAL A 260 -15.36 11.07 -2.27
N LEU A 261 -14.25 11.33 -2.98
CA LEU A 261 -13.02 11.84 -2.38
C LEU A 261 -13.18 13.27 -1.87
N GLU A 262 -13.87 14.15 -2.60
CA GLU A 262 -14.18 15.51 -2.14
C GLU A 262 -15.04 15.48 -0.88
N ASN A 263 -16.07 14.63 -0.84
CA ASN A 263 -16.92 14.45 0.33
C ASN A 263 -16.08 13.99 1.54
N ALA A 264 -15.25 12.97 1.36
CA ALA A 264 -14.39 12.43 2.41
C ALA A 264 -13.32 13.44 2.86
N ALA A 265 -12.74 14.21 1.93
CA ALA A 265 -11.75 15.24 2.22
C ALA A 265 -12.34 16.45 2.96
N ARG A 266 -13.64 16.74 2.80
CA ARG A 266 -14.35 17.73 3.63
C ARG A 266 -14.55 17.25 5.07
N LEU A 267 -14.77 15.95 5.27
CA LEU A 267 -14.97 15.36 6.59
C LEU A 267 -13.65 15.11 7.33
N SER A 268 -12.60 14.72 6.62
CA SER A 268 -11.25 14.55 7.16
C SER A 268 -10.22 15.13 6.20
N PRO A 269 -9.88 16.41 6.41
CA PRO A 269 -8.99 17.14 5.51
C PRO A 269 -7.52 16.74 5.64
N LEU A 270 -7.13 15.99 6.66
CA LEU A 270 -5.72 15.77 7.06
C LEU A 270 -5.13 14.44 6.59
N SER A 271 -5.83 13.64 5.79
CA SER A 271 -5.28 12.39 5.24
C SER A 271 -4.38 12.63 4.04
N VAL A 272 -3.11 12.20 4.15
CA VAL A 272 -2.11 12.27 3.08
C VAL A 272 -2.61 11.52 1.83
N MET A 273 -2.96 10.25 1.99
CA MET A 273 -3.36 9.37 0.87
C MET A 273 -4.65 9.84 0.20
N ARG A 274 -5.62 10.36 0.96
CA ARG A 274 -6.87 10.86 0.39
C ARG A 274 -6.67 12.08 -0.48
N GLN A 275 -5.81 13.01 -0.04
CA GLN A 275 -5.44 14.19 -0.83
C GLN A 275 -4.65 13.80 -2.08
N LYS A 276 -3.75 12.80 -1.98
CA LYS A 276 -3.05 12.23 -3.14
C LYS A 276 -4.04 11.64 -4.15
N ASN A 277 -4.95 10.77 -3.71
CA ASN A 277 -5.92 10.11 -4.60
C ASN A 277 -6.89 11.12 -5.23
N LEU A 278 -7.33 12.14 -4.48
CA LEU A 278 -8.14 13.24 -5.03
C LEU A 278 -7.36 13.98 -6.13
N GLY A 279 -6.08 14.27 -5.89
CA GLY A 279 -5.21 14.89 -6.89
C GLY A 279 -5.10 14.07 -8.18
N GLU A 280 -4.94 12.74 -8.06
CA GLU A 280 -4.85 11.85 -9.21
C GLU A 280 -6.13 11.81 -10.03
N VAL A 281 -7.28 11.62 -9.37
CA VAL A 281 -8.57 11.57 -10.06
C VAL A 281 -8.88 12.91 -10.72
N SER A 282 -8.66 14.04 -10.02
CA SER A 282 -8.86 15.37 -10.61
C SER A 282 -7.93 15.61 -11.80
N LEU A 283 -6.69 15.12 -11.78
CA LEU A 283 -5.76 15.25 -12.90
C LEU A 283 -6.23 14.43 -14.11
N GLN A 284 -6.72 13.20 -13.90
CA GLN A 284 -7.29 12.37 -14.96
C GLN A 284 -8.57 12.97 -15.57
N LEU A 285 -9.35 13.70 -14.77
CA LEU A 285 -10.51 14.47 -15.25
C LEU A 285 -10.13 15.78 -15.96
N GLY A 286 -8.85 16.15 -16.00
CA GLY A 286 -8.38 17.43 -16.55
C GLY A 286 -8.67 18.65 -15.67
N LYS A 287 -9.09 18.45 -14.41
CA LYS A 287 -9.35 19.51 -13.41
C LYS A 287 -8.03 19.89 -12.72
N VAL A 288 -7.14 20.51 -13.48
CA VAL A 288 -5.74 20.71 -13.09
C VAL A 288 -5.57 21.55 -11.81
N GLU A 289 -6.38 22.59 -11.62
CA GLU A 289 -6.31 23.45 -10.43
C GLU A 289 -6.73 22.70 -9.16
N ASN A 290 -7.73 21.81 -9.26
CA ASN A 290 -8.13 20.96 -8.14
C ASN A 290 -7.04 19.94 -7.82
N ALA A 291 -6.43 19.35 -8.86
CA ALA A 291 -5.34 18.41 -8.72
C ALA A 291 -4.14 19.04 -8.00
N GLU A 292 -3.71 20.22 -8.43
CA GLU A 292 -2.60 20.97 -7.81
C GLU A 292 -2.88 21.24 -6.31
N LYS A 293 -4.08 21.71 -5.98
CA LYS A 293 -4.47 21.98 -4.58
C LYS A 293 -4.38 20.71 -3.72
N ALA A 294 -4.93 19.61 -4.22
CA ALA A 294 -4.96 18.33 -3.52
C ALA A 294 -3.53 17.76 -3.35
N PHE A 295 -2.72 17.74 -4.41
CA PHE A 295 -1.33 17.27 -4.31
C PHE A 295 -0.46 18.14 -3.41
N ARG A 296 -0.56 19.47 -3.50
CA ARG A 296 0.17 20.39 -2.60
C ARG A 296 -0.17 20.11 -1.15
N LYS A 297 -1.44 19.85 -0.85
CA LYS A 297 -1.89 19.47 0.48
C LYS A 297 -1.37 18.11 0.91
N SER A 298 -1.37 17.11 0.02
CA SER A 298 -0.76 15.81 0.28
C SER A 298 0.73 15.91 0.60
N VAL A 299 1.49 16.68 -0.19
CA VAL A 299 2.93 16.92 0.02
C VAL A 299 3.17 17.60 1.37
N ALA A 300 2.39 18.63 1.70
CA ALA A 300 2.51 19.34 2.98
C ALA A 300 2.19 18.44 4.19
N LEU A 301 1.11 17.67 4.13
CA LEU A 301 0.74 16.72 5.20
C LEU A 301 1.74 15.57 5.32
N GLY A 302 2.31 15.16 4.19
CA GLY A 302 3.27 14.07 4.07
C GLY A 302 4.66 14.39 4.58
N GLU A 303 5.03 15.65 4.79
CA GLU A 303 6.44 16.07 4.98
C GLU A 303 7.20 15.30 6.08
N HIS A 304 6.49 14.85 7.12
CA HIS A 304 7.04 14.04 8.21
C HIS A 304 6.35 12.68 8.40
N SER A 305 5.36 12.36 7.57
CA SER A 305 4.58 11.12 7.65
C SER A 305 5.28 9.99 6.89
N VAL A 306 5.07 8.76 7.37
CA VAL A 306 5.53 7.56 6.66
C VAL A 306 4.73 7.31 5.37
N LEU A 307 3.57 7.95 5.23
CA LEU A 307 2.71 7.90 4.05
C LEU A 307 3.11 8.92 2.98
N LYS A 308 4.27 9.57 3.11
CA LYS A 308 4.82 10.41 2.05
C LYS A 308 5.11 9.54 0.81
N THR A 309 4.50 9.88 -0.32
CA THR A 309 4.65 9.12 -1.57
C THR A 309 5.33 9.94 -2.67
N PRO A 310 6.20 9.35 -3.49
CA PRO A 310 6.72 9.99 -4.70
C PRO A 310 5.62 10.46 -5.66
N ASP A 311 4.53 9.69 -5.76
CA ASP A 311 3.41 9.96 -6.68
C ASP A 311 2.75 11.31 -6.44
N ALA A 312 2.67 11.76 -5.17
CA ALA A 312 2.14 13.08 -4.84
C ALA A 312 3.01 14.22 -5.39
N TYR A 313 4.34 14.06 -5.40
CA TYR A 313 5.26 15.05 -5.98
C TYR A 313 5.24 15.00 -7.50
N LEU A 314 5.23 13.81 -8.10
CA LEU A 314 5.10 13.64 -9.54
C LEU A 314 3.77 14.24 -10.05
N GLY A 315 2.67 13.95 -9.35
CA GLY A 315 1.36 14.53 -9.62
C GLY A 315 1.33 16.05 -9.50
N LEU A 316 1.93 16.61 -8.44
CA LEU A 316 2.08 18.06 -8.28
C LEU A 316 2.88 18.68 -9.44
N ALA A 317 4.01 18.07 -9.81
CA ALA A 317 4.83 18.55 -10.93
C ALA A 317 4.06 18.53 -12.26
N ARG A 318 3.30 17.46 -12.53
CA ARG A 318 2.42 17.36 -13.71
C ARG A 318 1.33 18.44 -13.68
N ALA A 319 0.69 18.68 -12.53
CA ALA A 319 -0.33 19.71 -12.39
C ALA A 319 0.23 21.14 -12.58
N CYS A 320 1.41 21.44 -12.01
CA CYS A 320 2.10 22.71 -12.22
C CYS A 320 2.52 22.90 -13.69
N SER A 321 3.07 21.85 -14.32
CA SER A 321 3.41 21.87 -15.75
C SER A 321 2.18 22.10 -16.61
N ALA A 322 1.04 21.49 -16.25
CA ALA A 322 -0.20 21.63 -16.98
C ALA A 322 -0.77 23.05 -16.96
N GLN A 323 -0.44 23.83 -15.93
CA GLN A 323 -0.73 25.27 -15.80
C GLN A 323 0.39 26.17 -16.31
N ASN A 324 1.34 25.64 -17.09
CA ASN A 324 2.50 26.37 -17.64
C ASN A 324 3.46 26.94 -16.58
N ASN A 325 3.44 26.40 -15.35
CA ASN A 325 4.38 26.76 -14.29
C ASN A 325 5.54 25.74 -14.23
N SER A 326 6.34 25.72 -15.30
CA SER A 326 7.48 24.80 -15.45
C SER A 326 8.54 24.98 -14.37
N LYS A 327 8.77 26.22 -13.92
CA LYS A 327 9.75 26.53 -12.86
C LYS A 327 9.39 25.84 -11.55
N GLU A 328 8.13 25.92 -11.12
CA GLU A 328 7.69 25.23 -9.89
C GLU A 328 7.70 23.72 -10.07
N ALA A 329 7.26 23.21 -11.23
CA ALA A 329 7.30 21.77 -11.52
C ALA A 329 8.72 21.19 -11.37
N LEU A 330 9.73 21.85 -11.94
CA LEU A 330 11.14 21.45 -11.82
C LEU A 330 11.66 21.55 -10.38
N GLN A 331 11.22 22.55 -9.61
CA GLN A 331 11.56 22.65 -8.18
C GLN A 331 10.97 21.50 -7.37
N VAL A 332 9.72 21.12 -7.65
CA VAL A 332 9.06 19.97 -7.00
C VAL A 332 9.81 18.67 -7.31
N LEU A 333 10.22 18.45 -8.56
CA LEU A 333 11.01 17.27 -8.96
C LEU A 333 12.42 17.27 -8.32
N SER A 334 13.04 18.44 -8.16
CA SER A 334 14.31 18.56 -7.42
C SER A 334 14.13 18.19 -5.94
N THR A 335 13.01 18.60 -5.32
CA THR A 335 12.70 18.20 -3.94
C THR A 335 12.43 16.70 -3.84
N LEU A 336 11.67 16.14 -4.78
CA LEU A 336 11.38 14.69 -4.85
C LEU A 336 12.68 13.88 -4.84
N THR A 337 13.60 14.17 -5.76
CA THR A 337 14.87 13.43 -5.89
C THR A 337 15.83 13.61 -4.71
N LYS A 338 15.68 14.67 -3.91
CA LYS A 338 16.41 14.85 -2.65
C LYS A 338 15.80 14.06 -1.48
N GLN A 339 14.48 13.89 -1.50
CA GLN A 339 13.75 13.22 -0.41
C GLN A 339 13.64 11.70 -0.62
N PHE A 340 13.75 11.22 -1.86
CA PHE A 340 13.64 9.80 -2.21
C PHE A 340 14.85 9.36 -3.03
N ASP A 341 15.62 8.41 -2.48
CA ASP A 341 16.87 7.93 -3.10
C ASP A 341 16.68 6.71 -4.03
N ALA A 342 15.47 6.16 -4.10
CA ALA A 342 15.18 5.00 -4.94
C ALA A 342 15.40 5.31 -6.43
N GLU A 343 16.13 4.44 -7.13
CA GLU A 343 16.46 4.64 -8.55
C GLU A 343 15.20 4.74 -9.42
N GLU A 344 14.18 3.92 -9.15
CA GLU A 344 12.88 3.99 -9.81
C GLU A 344 12.26 5.39 -9.73
N VAL A 345 12.37 6.07 -8.58
CA VAL A 345 11.84 7.42 -8.38
C VAL A 345 12.62 8.43 -9.20
N LYS A 346 13.94 8.28 -9.31
CA LYS A 346 14.79 9.15 -10.14
C LYS A 346 14.43 9.01 -11.63
N VAL A 347 14.22 7.79 -12.09
CA VAL A 347 13.80 7.50 -13.48
C VAL A 347 12.41 8.08 -13.76
N LYS A 348 11.42 7.87 -12.87
CA LYS A 348 10.09 8.49 -12.97
C LYS A 348 10.18 10.02 -13.00
N ALA A 349 11.01 10.62 -12.14
CA ALA A 349 11.22 12.06 -12.10
C ALA A 349 11.84 12.61 -13.38
N MET A 350 12.80 11.89 -13.99
CA MET A 350 13.40 12.27 -15.28
C MET A 350 12.37 12.25 -16.41
N ALA A 351 11.51 11.23 -16.46
CA ALA A 351 10.44 11.18 -17.47
C ALA A 351 9.50 12.40 -17.34
N THR A 352 9.04 12.70 -16.13
CA THR A 352 8.20 13.88 -15.87
C THR A 352 8.95 15.19 -16.13
N GLU A 353 10.24 15.29 -15.80
CA GLU A 353 11.09 16.45 -16.11
C GLU A 353 11.16 16.72 -17.62
N GLY A 354 11.40 15.69 -18.43
CA GLY A 354 11.42 15.80 -19.88
C GLY A 354 10.07 16.29 -20.44
N MET A 355 8.96 15.75 -19.92
CA MET A 355 7.61 16.21 -20.30
C MET A 355 7.34 17.66 -19.90
N VAL A 356 7.87 18.11 -18.75
CA VAL A 356 7.79 19.51 -18.31
C VAL A 356 8.51 20.43 -19.29
N TYR A 357 9.73 20.08 -19.73
CA TYR A 357 10.46 20.85 -20.74
C TYR A 357 9.73 20.88 -22.08
N HIS A 358 9.25 19.72 -22.55
CA HIS A 358 8.52 19.62 -23.80
C HIS A 358 7.29 20.54 -23.81
N ARG A 359 6.48 20.50 -22.75
CA ARG A 359 5.28 21.34 -22.62
C ARG A 359 5.61 22.83 -22.51
N ALA A 360 6.76 23.17 -21.92
CA ALA A 360 7.27 24.54 -21.88
C ALA A 360 7.84 25.03 -23.23
N GLY A 361 7.92 24.16 -24.25
CA GLY A 361 8.52 24.46 -25.56
C GLY A 361 10.04 24.34 -25.60
N ASP A 362 10.68 23.90 -24.52
CA ASP A 362 12.13 23.66 -24.46
C ASP A 362 12.47 22.25 -24.97
N LEU A 363 12.39 22.09 -26.29
CA LEU A 363 12.59 20.80 -26.96
C LEU A 363 14.02 20.27 -26.82
N GLU A 364 15.02 21.16 -26.72
CA GLU A 364 16.42 20.78 -26.55
C GLU A 364 16.65 20.12 -25.18
N SER A 365 16.14 20.72 -24.11
CA SER A 365 16.22 20.14 -22.77
C SER A 365 15.42 18.84 -22.67
N ALA A 366 14.22 18.79 -23.26
CA ALA A 366 13.40 17.57 -23.30
C ALA A 366 14.15 16.40 -23.96
N ARG A 367 14.77 16.65 -25.13
CA ARG A 367 15.55 15.65 -25.86
C ARG A 367 16.79 15.21 -25.08
N LYS A 368 17.49 16.14 -24.43
CA LYS A 368 18.64 15.82 -23.59
C LYS A 368 18.25 14.90 -22.42
N VAL A 369 17.11 15.15 -21.79
CA VAL A 369 16.58 14.30 -20.72
C VAL A 369 16.19 12.93 -21.27
N ALA A 370 15.53 12.87 -22.43
CA ALA A 370 15.15 11.61 -23.09
C ALA A 370 16.37 10.73 -23.41
N LEU A 371 17.45 11.32 -23.93
CA LEU A 371 18.71 10.60 -24.20
C LEU A 371 19.34 10.07 -22.92
N LYS A 372 19.40 10.88 -21.87
CA LYS A 372 19.93 10.45 -20.56
C LYS A 372 19.09 9.33 -19.96
N LEU A 373 17.77 9.41 -20.10
CA LEU A 373 16.85 8.38 -19.64
C LEU A 373 17.09 7.05 -20.36
N ASP A 374 17.27 7.09 -21.68
CA ASP A 374 17.63 5.91 -22.49
C ASP A 374 18.94 5.26 -22.01
N GLU A 375 19.98 6.06 -21.74
CA GLU A 375 21.25 5.57 -21.21
C GLU A 375 21.09 4.89 -19.84
N VAL A 376 20.23 5.40 -18.95
CA VAL A 376 19.96 4.81 -17.64
C VAL A 376 19.22 3.47 -17.79
N LEU A 377 18.24 3.41 -18.69
CA LEU A 377 17.44 2.20 -18.93
C LEU A 377 18.24 1.10 -19.64
N ALA A 378 19.25 1.46 -20.43
CA ALA A 378 20.13 0.51 -21.12
C ALA A 378 21.14 -0.18 -20.19
N GLN A 379 21.35 0.33 -18.97
CA GLN A 379 22.33 -0.25 -18.04
C GLN A 379 21.86 -1.60 -17.46
N PRO A 380 22.76 -2.58 -17.31
CA PRO A 380 22.44 -3.82 -16.58
C PRO A 380 21.99 -3.49 -15.15
N GLY A 381 20.81 -4.00 -14.77
CA GLY A 381 20.25 -3.75 -13.44
C GLY A 381 19.39 -2.49 -13.34
N ALA A 382 19.02 -1.86 -14.47
CA ALA A 382 18.00 -0.81 -14.50
C ALA A 382 16.74 -1.23 -13.72
N PRO A 383 16.12 -0.31 -12.97
CA PRO A 383 14.95 -0.62 -12.17
C PRO A 383 13.83 -1.12 -13.09
N ARG A 384 13.15 -2.19 -12.65
CA ARG A 384 11.94 -2.63 -13.32
C ARG A 384 10.82 -1.63 -13.03
N LEU A 385 10.24 -1.08 -14.08
CA LEU A 385 9.24 -0.04 -14.00
C LEU A 385 7.82 -0.62 -14.15
N GLU A 386 6.86 0.08 -13.57
CA GLU A 386 5.43 -0.14 -13.82
C GLU A 386 5.05 0.37 -15.21
N SER A 387 4.04 -0.24 -15.84
CA SER A 387 3.57 0.08 -17.19
C SER A 387 3.26 1.57 -17.37
N ALA A 388 2.68 2.23 -16.36
CA ALA A 388 2.36 3.65 -16.43
C ALA A 388 3.60 4.54 -16.59
N ALA A 389 4.72 4.18 -15.97
CA ALA A 389 5.99 4.88 -16.09
C ALA A 389 6.64 4.59 -17.44
N VAL A 390 6.61 3.33 -17.90
CA VAL A 390 7.10 2.94 -19.24
C VAL A 390 6.40 3.73 -20.33
N VAL A 391 5.07 3.89 -20.24
CA VAL A 391 4.27 4.66 -21.20
C VAL A 391 4.65 6.14 -21.21
N GLU A 392 4.84 6.78 -20.05
CA GLU A 392 5.25 8.19 -19.96
C GLU A 392 6.66 8.41 -20.55
N MET A 393 7.57 7.44 -20.38
CA MET A 393 8.91 7.48 -20.97
C MET A 393 8.86 7.35 -22.49
N ALA A 394 8.05 6.41 -22.99
CA ALA A 394 7.82 6.27 -24.42
C ALA A 394 7.19 7.54 -25.01
N GLU A 395 6.26 8.18 -24.29
CA GLU A 395 5.67 9.46 -24.68
C GLU A 395 6.74 10.56 -24.79
N LEU A 396 7.62 10.69 -23.80
CA LEU A 396 8.76 11.61 -23.86
C LEU A 396 9.67 11.34 -25.06
N MET A 397 10.02 10.07 -25.30
CA MET A 397 10.84 9.66 -26.46
C MET A 397 10.15 10.00 -27.78
N MET A 398 8.83 9.76 -27.86
CA MET A 398 8.01 10.03 -29.03
C MET A 398 8.02 11.53 -29.38
N VAL A 399 7.79 12.39 -28.38
CA VAL A 399 7.77 13.85 -28.58
C VAL A 399 9.16 14.46 -28.74
N SER A 400 10.20 13.78 -28.28
CA SER A 400 11.61 14.18 -28.45
C SER A 400 12.22 13.70 -29.78
N GLY A 401 11.47 12.92 -30.57
CA GLY A 401 11.88 12.44 -31.91
C GLY A 401 12.56 11.06 -31.92
N GLU A 402 12.71 10.39 -30.78
CA GLU A 402 13.28 9.04 -30.66
C GLU A 402 12.19 7.97 -30.88
N LYS A 403 11.49 8.06 -32.02
CA LYS A 403 10.26 7.30 -32.31
C LYS A 403 10.47 5.79 -32.32
N GLU A 404 11.58 5.31 -32.91
CA GLU A 404 11.89 3.88 -33.00
C GLU A 404 12.12 3.26 -31.62
N LYS A 405 12.78 3.99 -30.72
CA LYS A 405 13.01 3.56 -29.33
C LYS A 405 11.71 3.55 -28.54
N ALA A 406 10.89 4.60 -28.69
CA ALA A 406 9.56 4.65 -28.09
C ALA A 406 8.71 3.45 -28.53
N ALA A 407 8.67 3.17 -29.84
CA ALA A 407 7.96 2.03 -30.40
C ALA A 407 8.45 0.70 -29.82
N ALA A 408 9.77 0.47 -29.76
CA ALA A 408 10.34 -0.75 -29.21
C ALA A 408 9.96 -0.97 -27.73
N LEU A 409 9.97 0.10 -26.93
CA LEU A 409 9.58 0.07 -25.53
C LEU A 409 8.09 -0.29 -25.38
N LEU A 410 7.22 0.36 -26.15
CA LEU A 410 5.77 0.10 -26.16
C LEU A 410 5.45 -1.32 -26.65
N GLN A 411 6.13 -1.83 -27.67
CA GLN A 411 5.96 -3.22 -28.12
C GLN A 411 6.34 -4.25 -27.04
N GLY A 412 7.40 -3.97 -26.26
CA GLY A 412 7.74 -4.76 -25.07
C GLY A 412 6.59 -4.79 -24.06
N GLU A 413 5.98 -3.64 -23.82
CA GLU A 413 4.86 -3.51 -22.90
C GLU A 413 3.61 -4.25 -23.38
N VAL A 414 3.23 -4.09 -24.65
CA VAL A 414 2.12 -4.82 -25.29
C VAL A 414 2.32 -6.33 -25.20
N ARG A 415 3.54 -6.82 -25.41
CA ARG A 415 3.85 -8.25 -25.36
C ARG A 415 3.71 -8.84 -23.95
N ASN A 416 4.02 -8.06 -22.94
CA ASN A 416 3.86 -8.47 -21.54
C ASN A 416 2.41 -8.37 -21.08
N ASN A 417 1.64 -7.43 -21.63
CA ASN A 417 0.26 -7.15 -21.23
C ASN A 417 -0.72 -7.15 -22.44
N PRO A 418 -0.83 -8.25 -23.20
CA PRO A 418 -1.56 -8.28 -24.48
C PRO A 418 -3.09 -8.21 -24.34
N ASP A 419 -3.61 -8.39 -23.13
CA ASP A 419 -5.05 -8.43 -22.86
C ASP A 419 -5.54 -7.21 -22.03
N ASP A 420 -4.65 -6.27 -21.69
CA ASP A 420 -5.00 -5.06 -20.93
C ASP A 420 -5.50 -3.96 -21.87
N ALA A 421 -6.82 -3.93 -22.10
CA ALA A 421 -7.44 -2.97 -23.02
C ALA A 421 -7.19 -1.50 -22.67
N ILE A 422 -7.10 -1.15 -21.37
CA ILE A 422 -6.89 0.22 -20.92
C ILE A 422 -5.45 0.64 -21.25
N LEU A 423 -4.49 -0.23 -20.95
CA LEU A 423 -3.09 0.01 -21.30
C LEU A 423 -2.90 0.11 -22.81
N LEU A 424 -3.50 -0.80 -23.59
CA LEU A 424 -3.40 -0.78 -25.06
C LEU A 424 -3.97 0.52 -25.65
N GLN A 425 -5.09 1.02 -25.13
CA GLN A 425 -5.65 2.31 -25.54
C GLN A 425 -4.68 3.46 -25.24
N ARG A 426 -4.06 3.46 -24.06
CA ARG A 426 -3.08 4.49 -23.68
C ARG A 426 -1.81 4.42 -24.53
N ILE A 427 -1.34 3.22 -24.85
CA ILE A 427 -0.21 3.00 -25.77
C ILE A 427 -0.55 3.55 -27.17
N GLN A 428 -1.78 3.31 -27.66
CA GLN A 428 -2.22 3.88 -28.94
C GLN A 428 -2.23 5.41 -28.92
N GLN A 429 -2.68 6.03 -27.83
CA GLN A 429 -2.61 7.49 -27.68
C GLN A 429 -1.18 8.04 -27.77
N VAL A 430 -0.18 7.31 -27.27
CA VAL A 430 1.23 7.72 -27.42
C VAL A 430 1.66 7.69 -28.89
N PHE A 431 1.27 6.65 -29.65
CA PHE A 431 1.52 6.61 -31.09
C PHE A 431 0.81 7.74 -31.85
N ASP A 432 -0.42 8.08 -31.45
CA ASP A 432 -1.18 9.18 -32.04
C ASP A 432 -0.49 10.53 -31.82
N THR A 433 0.01 10.78 -30.59
CA THR A 433 0.83 11.96 -30.27
C THR A 433 2.11 12.04 -31.12
N GLY A 434 2.69 10.88 -31.46
CA GLY A 434 3.85 10.77 -32.34
C GLY A 434 3.57 10.91 -33.84
N ALA A 435 2.31 11.17 -34.25
CA ALA A 435 1.87 11.10 -35.64
C ALA A 435 2.16 9.73 -36.30
N MET A 436 2.05 8.65 -35.52
CA MET A 436 2.28 7.26 -35.93
C MET A 436 1.00 6.41 -35.73
N SER A 437 -0.20 6.98 -35.93
CA SER A 437 -1.46 6.29 -35.61
C SER A 437 -1.62 4.93 -36.31
N GLU A 438 -1.50 4.89 -37.64
CA GLU A 438 -1.65 3.64 -38.42
C GLU A 438 -0.55 2.63 -38.12
N GLU A 439 0.70 3.09 -38.02
CA GLU A 439 1.85 2.26 -37.65
C GLU A 439 1.70 1.69 -36.24
N GLY A 440 1.22 2.50 -35.30
CA GLY A 440 0.94 2.12 -33.92
C GLY A 440 -0.09 1.00 -33.83
N VAL A 441 -1.20 1.09 -34.57
CA VAL A 441 -2.21 0.01 -34.63
C VAL A 441 -1.57 -1.29 -35.12
N ALA A 442 -0.81 -1.23 -36.22
CA ALA A 442 -0.15 -2.41 -36.78
C ALA A 442 0.89 -3.01 -35.81
N LEU A 443 1.69 -2.19 -35.13
CA LEU A 443 2.68 -2.63 -34.17
C LEU A 443 2.03 -3.27 -32.94
N VAL A 444 0.96 -2.66 -32.40
CA VAL A 444 0.20 -3.21 -31.28
C VAL A 444 -0.39 -4.57 -31.67
N GLU A 445 -1.08 -4.68 -32.81
CA GLU A 445 -1.66 -5.95 -33.26
C GLU A 445 -0.60 -7.04 -33.48
N ALA A 446 0.52 -6.69 -34.12
CA ALA A 446 1.63 -7.61 -34.35
C ALA A 446 2.24 -8.11 -33.04
N SER A 447 2.49 -7.21 -32.08
CA SER A 447 3.03 -7.54 -30.76
C SER A 447 2.08 -8.41 -29.93
N ARG A 448 0.76 -8.14 -29.98
CA ARG A 448 -0.25 -9.01 -29.34
C ARG A 448 -0.24 -10.41 -29.94
N LYS A 449 -0.22 -10.51 -31.28
CA LYS A 449 -0.19 -11.79 -31.98
C LYS A 449 1.07 -12.58 -31.65
N GLU A 450 2.23 -11.91 -31.62
CA GLU A 450 3.51 -12.51 -31.22
C GLU A 450 3.44 -13.09 -29.79
N ALA A 451 2.92 -12.32 -28.83
CA ALA A 451 2.77 -12.79 -27.46
C ALA A 451 1.86 -14.02 -27.36
N VAL A 452 0.73 -14.02 -28.07
CA VAL A 452 -0.21 -15.16 -28.12
C VAL A 452 0.45 -16.40 -28.74
N GLN A 453 1.24 -16.24 -29.79
CA GLN A 453 1.95 -17.35 -30.42
C GLN A 453 2.98 -17.99 -29.47
N LEU A 454 3.82 -17.17 -28.82
CA LEU A 454 4.80 -17.64 -27.84
C LEU A 454 4.12 -18.37 -26.67
N MET A 455 3.02 -17.82 -26.16
CA MET A 455 2.22 -18.43 -25.09
C MET A 455 1.67 -19.81 -25.48
N ASN A 456 1.17 -19.95 -26.70
CA ASN A 456 0.49 -21.17 -27.14
C ASN A 456 1.48 -22.27 -27.56
N GLN A 457 2.66 -21.91 -28.07
CA GLN A 457 3.63 -22.89 -28.59
C GLN A 457 4.02 -23.95 -27.56
N GLY A 458 4.42 -23.53 -26.34
CA GLY A 458 4.77 -24.49 -25.29
C GLY A 458 3.58 -25.32 -24.80
N VAL A 459 2.38 -24.72 -24.72
CA VAL A 459 1.15 -25.43 -24.32
C VAL A 459 0.74 -26.49 -25.34
N LEU A 460 0.87 -26.20 -26.64
CA LEU A 460 0.56 -27.14 -27.72
C LEU A 460 1.55 -28.32 -27.73
N LEU A 461 2.86 -28.06 -27.60
CA LEU A 461 3.88 -29.11 -27.51
C LEU A 461 3.65 -30.02 -26.31
N ALA A 462 3.25 -29.47 -25.16
CA ALA A 462 2.91 -30.25 -23.98
C ALA A 462 1.67 -31.14 -24.19
N ARG A 463 0.66 -30.64 -24.91
CA ARG A 463 -0.53 -31.44 -25.27
C ARG A 463 -0.18 -32.60 -26.19
N ASP A 464 0.78 -32.41 -27.09
CA ASP A 464 1.27 -33.45 -28.01
C ASP A 464 2.25 -34.42 -27.33
N GLY A 465 2.49 -34.28 -26.02
CA GLY A 465 3.35 -35.17 -25.24
C GLY A 465 4.85 -34.89 -25.37
N LYS A 466 5.24 -33.82 -26.07
CA LYS A 466 6.64 -33.43 -26.31
C LYS A 466 7.13 -32.51 -25.19
N PHE A 467 7.27 -33.08 -23.99
CA PHE A 467 7.50 -32.28 -22.77
C PHE A 467 8.83 -31.52 -22.74
N ASP A 468 9.92 -32.10 -23.26
CA ASP A 468 11.22 -31.42 -23.29
C ASP A 468 11.20 -30.21 -24.23
N GLU A 469 10.64 -30.37 -25.44
CA GLU A 469 10.44 -29.28 -26.41
C GLU A 469 9.50 -28.21 -25.83
N ALA A 470 8.46 -28.62 -25.10
CA ALA A 470 7.52 -27.70 -24.47
C ALA A 470 8.16 -26.84 -23.37
N MET A 471 8.98 -27.45 -22.51
CA MET A 471 9.72 -26.73 -21.47
C MET A 471 10.70 -25.73 -22.08
N GLU A 472 11.42 -26.11 -23.13
CA GLU A 472 12.34 -25.21 -23.82
C GLU A 472 11.61 -24.05 -24.50
N ALA A 473 10.52 -24.33 -25.20
CA ALA A 473 9.68 -23.28 -25.80
C ALA A 473 9.15 -22.29 -24.75
N MET A 474 8.85 -22.77 -23.54
CA MET A 474 8.37 -21.91 -22.45
C MET A 474 9.49 -21.13 -21.76
N ARG A 475 10.72 -21.66 -21.71
CA ARG A 475 11.89 -20.85 -21.31
C ARG A 475 12.07 -19.68 -22.26
N THR A 476 12.07 -19.95 -23.56
CA THR A 476 12.12 -18.89 -24.58
C THR A 476 10.97 -17.90 -24.42
N ALA A 477 9.75 -18.37 -24.13
CA ALA A 477 8.62 -17.49 -23.86
C ALA A 477 8.86 -16.60 -22.62
N CYS A 478 9.36 -17.15 -21.52
CA CYS A 478 9.69 -16.39 -20.31
C CYS A 478 10.81 -15.36 -20.54
N GLU A 479 11.83 -15.70 -21.33
CA GLU A 479 12.93 -14.79 -21.70
C GLU A 479 12.44 -13.62 -22.55
N ARG A 480 11.55 -13.90 -23.52
CA ARG A 480 10.99 -12.88 -24.41
C ARG A 480 9.87 -12.06 -23.77
N LEU A 481 9.17 -12.63 -22.78
CA LEU A 481 8.00 -12.06 -22.11
C LEU A 481 8.18 -12.06 -20.57
N PRO A 482 9.25 -11.44 -20.03
CA PRO A 482 9.62 -11.54 -18.62
C PRO A 482 8.63 -10.84 -17.66
N GLY A 483 7.65 -10.11 -18.19
CA GLY A 483 6.56 -9.49 -17.44
C GLY A 483 5.19 -10.06 -17.74
N ASN A 484 5.08 -11.05 -18.60
CA ASN A 484 3.80 -11.66 -18.88
C ASN A 484 3.43 -12.66 -17.77
N VAL A 485 2.56 -12.22 -16.86
CA VAL A 485 2.09 -13.01 -15.70
C VAL A 485 1.55 -14.37 -16.13
N ARG A 486 0.83 -14.44 -17.26
CA ARG A 486 0.27 -15.69 -17.79
C ARG A 486 1.37 -16.65 -18.24
N VAL A 487 2.41 -16.18 -18.94
CA VAL A 487 3.55 -17.00 -19.35
C VAL A 487 4.28 -17.58 -18.14
N LEU A 488 4.57 -16.73 -17.14
CA LEU A 488 5.28 -17.13 -15.93
C LEU A 488 4.52 -18.22 -15.16
N PHE A 489 3.20 -18.10 -15.02
CA PHE A 489 2.38 -19.15 -14.40
C PHE A 489 2.28 -20.41 -15.26
N ASN A 490 2.19 -20.27 -16.59
CA ASN A 490 2.17 -21.42 -17.49
C ASN A 490 3.48 -22.23 -17.41
N PHE A 491 4.62 -21.54 -17.35
CA PHE A 491 5.92 -22.16 -17.11
C PHE A 491 5.93 -22.94 -15.80
N ALA A 492 5.54 -22.30 -14.69
CA ALA A 492 5.52 -22.92 -13.39
C ALA A 492 4.61 -24.16 -13.35
N HIS A 493 3.41 -24.05 -13.91
CA HIS A 493 2.45 -25.16 -13.99
C HIS A 493 3.00 -26.34 -14.80
N MET A 494 3.60 -26.06 -15.94
CA MET A 494 4.16 -27.09 -16.81
C MET A 494 5.38 -27.77 -16.18
N GLY A 495 6.29 -26.99 -15.59
CA GLY A 495 7.46 -27.54 -14.89
C GLY A 495 7.08 -28.42 -13.70
N ILE A 496 6.06 -28.02 -12.91
CA ILE A 496 5.50 -28.87 -11.84
C ILE A 496 4.92 -30.16 -12.42
N THR A 497 4.15 -30.08 -13.51
CA THR A 497 3.55 -31.26 -14.16
C THR A 497 4.62 -32.20 -14.72
N PHE A 498 5.71 -31.66 -15.25
CA PHE A 498 6.85 -32.42 -15.73
C PHE A 498 7.53 -33.18 -14.59
N MET A 499 7.83 -32.50 -13.48
CA MET A 499 8.45 -33.12 -12.29
C MET A 499 7.59 -34.19 -11.61
N GLN A 500 6.27 -34.19 -11.82
CA GLN A 500 5.41 -35.28 -11.34
C GLN A 500 5.59 -36.58 -12.14
N ARG A 501 6.18 -36.50 -13.34
CA ARG A 501 6.36 -37.63 -14.27
C ARG A 501 7.81 -38.05 -14.42
N THR A 502 8.75 -37.23 -13.93
CA THR A 502 10.19 -37.42 -14.08
C THR A 502 10.90 -37.26 -12.72
N VAL A 503 12.22 -37.40 -12.70
CA VAL A 503 13.02 -37.14 -11.49
C VAL A 503 13.04 -35.64 -11.22
N VAL A 504 12.77 -35.27 -9.96
CA VAL A 504 12.81 -33.87 -9.50
C VAL A 504 14.22 -33.31 -9.70
N SER A 505 14.31 -32.21 -10.46
CA SER A 505 15.56 -31.49 -10.69
C SER A 505 15.62 -30.24 -9.80
N PRO A 506 16.63 -30.10 -8.91
CA PRO A 506 16.78 -28.91 -8.07
C PRO A 506 16.87 -27.61 -8.86
N SER A 507 17.54 -27.61 -10.02
CA SER A 507 17.67 -26.40 -10.86
C SER A 507 16.32 -25.95 -11.43
N LEU A 508 15.46 -26.90 -11.81
CA LEU A 508 14.11 -26.60 -12.32
C LEU A 508 13.20 -26.09 -11.20
N VAL A 509 13.35 -26.60 -9.97
CA VAL A 509 12.63 -26.09 -8.80
C VAL A 509 12.97 -24.62 -8.55
N ASP A 510 14.24 -24.25 -8.63
CA ASP A 510 14.70 -22.88 -8.44
C ASP A 510 14.20 -21.95 -9.57
N GLU A 511 14.26 -22.41 -10.82
CA GLU A 511 13.73 -21.70 -12.00
C GLU A 511 12.22 -21.43 -11.86
N ILE A 512 11.43 -22.44 -11.50
CA ILE A 512 9.99 -22.30 -11.26
C ILE A 512 9.72 -21.32 -10.12
N ARG A 513 10.48 -21.39 -9.03
CA ARG A 513 10.32 -20.50 -7.87
C ARG A 513 10.55 -19.04 -8.28
N GLN A 514 11.62 -18.77 -9.02
CA GLN A 514 11.94 -17.41 -9.50
C GLN A 514 10.82 -16.83 -10.38
N HIS A 515 10.27 -17.62 -11.30
CA HIS A 515 9.16 -17.19 -12.13
C HIS A 515 7.85 -16.98 -11.34
N LEU A 516 7.56 -17.85 -10.36
CA LEU A 516 6.41 -17.68 -9.47
C LEU A 516 6.53 -16.40 -8.62
N GLU A 517 7.70 -16.14 -8.05
CA GLU A 517 7.96 -14.93 -7.27
C GLU A 517 7.84 -13.66 -8.14
N THR A 518 8.31 -13.73 -9.38
CA THR A 518 8.15 -12.64 -10.36
C THR A 518 6.69 -12.42 -10.71
N ALA A 519 5.94 -13.48 -10.98
CA ALA A 519 4.51 -13.41 -11.28
C ALA A 519 3.71 -12.86 -10.09
N HIS A 520 4.05 -13.26 -8.86
CA HIS A 520 3.42 -12.74 -7.64
C HIS A 520 3.70 -11.26 -7.44
N ARG A 521 4.92 -10.80 -7.72
CA ARG A 521 5.25 -9.38 -7.63
C ARG A 521 4.41 -8.53 -8.60
N LEU A 522 4.18 -9.06 -9.81
CA LEU A 522 3.41 -8.39 -10.87
C LEU A 522 1.89 -8.49 -10.65
N ALA A 523 1.42 -9.60 -10.09
CA ALA A 523 0.02 -9.83 -9.77
C ALA A 523 -0.14 -10.45 -8.37
N PRO A 524 -0.01 -9.64 -7.29
CA PRO A 524 0.00 -10.14 -5.92
C PRO A 524 -1.27 -10.88 -5.52
N ALA A 525 -2.40 -10.51 -6.12
CA ALA A 525 -3.70 -11.09 -5.86
C ALA A 525 -4.04 -12.34 -6.70
N ASP A 526 -3.15 -12.78 -7.61
CA ASP A 526 -3.44 -13.91 -8.48
C ASP A 526 -3.48 -15.23 -7.69
N LYS A 527 -4.66 -15.88 -7.69
CA LYS A 527 -4.93 -17.10 -6.94
C LYS A 527 -4.04 -18.29 -7.34
N ARG A 528 -3.42 -18.25 -8.53
CA ARG A 528 -2.54 -19.33 -9.02
C ARG A 528 -1.22 -19.40 -8.23
N TYR A 529 -0.72 -18.29 -7.72
CA TYR A 529 0.56 -18.26 -7.00
C TYR A 529 0.58 -19.18 -5.78
N PRO A 530 -0.29 -19.01 -4.76
CA PRO A 530 -0.26 -19.89 -3.58
C PRO A 530 -0.52 -21.36 -3.94
N GLN A 531 -1.36 -21.64 -4.94
CA GLN A 531 -1.65 -23.00 -5.40
C GLN A 531 -0.43 -23.69 -6.01
N LEU A 532 0.29 -23.01 -6.90
CA LEU A 532 1.45 -23.56 -7.58
C LEU A 532 2.66 -23.64 -6.64
N LEU A 533 2.85 -22.65 -5.76
CA LEU A 533 3.89 -22.69 -4.74
C LEU A 533 3.70 -23.84 -3.76
N GLY A 534 2.46 -24.12 -3.34
CA GLY A 534 2.14 -25.27 -2.49
C GLY A 534 2.48 -26.61 -3.15
N LYS A 535 2.10 -26.77 -4.42
CA LYS A 535 2.45 -27.97 -5.22
C LYS A 535 3.96 -28.12 -5.39
N LEU A 536 4.68 -27.04 -5.67
CA LEU A 536 6.13 -27.05 -5.80
C LEU A 536 6.80 -27.52 -4.50
N LYS A 537 6.37 -26.99 -3.35
CA LYS A 537 6.88 -27.39 -2.03
C LYS A 537 6.66 -28.88 -1.75
N SER A 538 5.50 -29.43 -2.13
CA SER A 538 5.21 -30.86 -1.92
C SER A 538 6.05 -31.82 -2.78
N LEU A 539 6.64 -31.33 -3.88
CA LEU A 539 7.52 -32.13 -4.74
C LEU A 539 9.00 -31.99 -4.39
N ALA A 540 9.38 -30.88 -3.75
CA ALA A 540 10.76 -30.54 -3.41
C ALA A 540 11.14 -30.89 -1.96
N GLY A 541 10.17 -31.21 -1.10
CA GLY A 541 10.37 -31.72 0.25
C GLY A 541 10.22 -33.24 0.29
#